data_AF-A0A958KPF7-F1
#
_entry.id   AF-A0A958KPF7-F1
#
_cell.length_a   1.000
_cell.length_b   1.000
_cell.length_c   1.000
_cell.angle_alpha   90.00
_cell.angle_beta   90.00
_cell.angle_gamma   90.00
#
_symmetry.space_group_name_H-M   'P 1'
#
loop_
_entity.id
_entity.type
_entity.pdbx_description
1 polymer ?
#
loop_
_entity_poly.entity_id
_entity_poly.type
_entity_poly.pdbx_seq_one_letter_code
_entity_poly.pdbx_strand_id
1 'polypeptide(L)'
;AILNKTDPIPEQLFLFSPAVGITAFARASNWHKLFTWHPLFEKNKWLSLELEYDPYKYNSFTKNAGAQSWYLSKAIQHNLDRVADADKMREMPPVITFQSAVDATIVGKKIVTDLYQRLPNNGSELVVFDVNHEADLIPFFSVDPHATLRLLEFDQPLNYAVTIVTNRGGGYKIVAKTRQAGETTVTETPLGREWPFGIFSLSHVAIPFAPEDPIYGDGSGAPPGTRATLGTLAPRGERDVLSIAAGQLMRLRYNPFFFYIEQQLHRHAEKAVTRGETH
;
A
#
# COMPACT_ATOMS: atom_id res chain seq x y z
N ALA A 1 1.01 27.34 0.47
CA ALA A 1 -0.26 27.72 -0.17
C ALA A 1 -0.70 26.58 -1.08
N ILE A 2 -1.33 25.56 -0.51
CA ILE A 2 -2.10 24.53 -1.22
C ILE A 2 -3.30 24.32 -0.29
N LEU A 3 -4.51 24.25 -0.85
CA LEU A 3 -5.82 24.49 -0.22
C LEU A 3 -6.27 25.95 -0.36
N ASN A 4 -6.74 26.27 -1.57
CA ASN A 4 -7.73 27.32 -1.74
C ASN A 4 -8.98 26.91 -0.95
N LYS A 5 -9.57 27.87 -0.23
CA LYS A 5 -10.67 27.66 0.73
C LYS A 5 -12.02 27.35 0.06
N THR A 6 -12.02 27.07 -1.24
CA THR A 6 -13.19 26.96 -2.13
C THR A 6 -13.33 25.62 -2.83
N ASP A 7 -12.38 24.70 -2.67
CA ASP A 7 -12.49 23.38 -3.29
C ASP A 7 -13.52 22.53 -2.53
N PRO A 8 -14.44 21.83 -3.23
CA PRO A 8 -15.43 20.98 -2.58
C PRO A 8 -14.75 19.86 -1.80
N ILE A 9 -15.31 19.52 -0.64
CA ILE A 9 -14.84 18.37 0.14
C ILE A 9 -15.20 17.11 -0.66
N PRO A 10 -14.26 16.20 -0.94
CA PRO A 10 -14.57 14.98 -1.68
C PRO A 10 -15.49 14.09 -0.84
N GLU A 11 -16.39 13.35 -1.47
CA GLU A 11 -17.36 12.48 -0.77
C GLU A 11 -16.74 11.20 -0.21
N GLN A 12 -15.59 10.79 -0.75
CA GLN A 12 -14.87 9.56 -0.39
C GLN A 12 -13.39 9.71 -0.77
N LEU A 13 -12.49 9.18 0.07
CA LEU A 13 -11.06 9.11 -0.21
C LEU A 13 -10.62 7.65 -0.41
N PHE A 14 -9.96 7.38 -1.53
CA PHE A 14 -9.35 6.08 -1.83
C PHE A 14 -7.82 6.20 -1.74
N LEU A 15 -7.20 5.41 -0.87
CA LEU A 15 -5.77 5.41 -0.64
C LEU A 15 -5.17 4.06 -1.03
N PHE A 16 -4.17 4.10 -1.92
CA PHE A 16 -3.45 2.91 -2.37
C PHE A 16 -2.03 2.97 -1.81
N SER A 17 -1.71 2.08 -0.88
CA SER A 17 -0.42 2.04 -0.19
C SER A 17 0.04 3.42 0.33
N PRO A 18 -0.80 4.17 1.07
CA PRO A 18 -0.48 5.54 1.42
C PRO A 18 0.76 5.60 2.31
N ALA A 19 1.63 6.57 2.02
CA ALA A 19 2.80 6.88 2.83
C ALA A 19 2.42 7.69 4.09
N VAL A 20 1.31 7.33 4.74
CA VAL A 20 0.86 7.93 6.01
C VAL A 20 1.65 7.27 7.10
N GLY A 21 2.81 7.86 7.36
CA GLY A 21 3.75 7.34 8.35
C GLY A 21 5.05 6.81 7.76
N ILE A 22 5.67 7.58 6.86
CA ILE A 22 7.09 7.40 6.55
C ILE A 22 7.86 7.53 7.89
N THR A 23 8.15 6.40 8.51
CA THR A 23 9.09 6.32 9.62
C THR A 23 10.43 6.79 9.10
N ALA A 24 11.24 7.30 10.02
CA ALA A 24 12.42 8.10 9.75
C ALA A 24 13.60 7.33 9.10
N PHE A 25 13.36 6.49 8.08
CA PHE A 25 14.40 6.04 7.16
C PHE A 25 14.98 7.22 6.35
N ALA A 26 14.26 8.33 6.28
CA ALA A 26 14.78 9.63 5.82
C ALA A 26 15.75 10.31 6.82
N ARG A 27 15.98 9.76 8.03
CA ARG A 27 16.89 10.36 9.02
C ARG A 27 18.34 9.92 8.84
N ALA A 28 18.58 8.72 8.31
CA ALA A 28 19.91 8.23 7.98
C ALA A 28 20.54 8.94 6.77
N SER A 29 19.75 9.66 5.96
CA SER A 29 20.25 10.37 4.77
C SER A 29 20.81 11.78 5.05
N ASN A 30 20.68 12.30 6.28
CA ASN A 30 21.08 13.68 6.62
C ASN A 30 22.51 13.84 7.15
N TRP A 31 23.25 12.78 7.46
CA TRP A 31 24.62 12.91 7.99
C TRP A 31 25.67 13.32 6.94
N HIS A 32 25.33 13.26 5.64
CA HIS A 32 26.25 13.59 4.55
C HIS A 32 26.06 14.98 3.92
N LYS A 33 25.15 15.82 4.45
CA LYS A 33 24.81 17.14 3.86
C LYS A 33 25.90 18.21 3.98
N LEU A 34 26.93 18.00 4.79
CA LEU A 34 28.01 18.98 4.97
C LEU A 34 29.04 19.02 3.82
N PHE A 35 29.02 18.07 2.88
CA PHE A 35 30.05 17.97 1.82
C PHE A 35 29.53 18.03 0.36
N THR A 36 28.24 18.32 0.14
CA THR A 36 27.58 18.18 -1.19
C THR A 36 27.73 19.37 -2.16
N TRP A 37 28.48 20.43 -1.82
CA TRP A 37 28.57 21.63 -2.66
C TRP A 37 29.67 21.58 -3.75
N HIS A 38 30.64 20.66 -3.66
CA HIS A 38 31.71 20.58 -4.65
C HIS A 38 31.30 19.76 -5.91
N PRO A 39 31.58 20.22 -7.14
CA PRO A 39 31.20 19.53 -8.40
C PRO A 39 31.71 18.10 -8.56
N LEU A 40 32.77 17.72 -7.84
CA LEU A 40 33.30 16.34 -7.81
C LEU A 40 32.39 15.33 -7.06
N PHE A 41 31.29 15.79 -6.44
CA PHE A 41 30.40 14.99 -5.60
C PHE A 41 28.96 14.92 -6.12
N GLU A 42 28.72 15.01 -7.43
CA GLU A 42 27.36 14.89 -7.99
C GLU A 42 26.68 13.56 -7.64
N LYS A 43 27.44 12.46 -7.52
CA LYS A 43 26.94 11.17 -7.00
C LYS A 43 26.38 11.28 -5.58
N ASN A 44 26.88 12.21 -4.76
CA ASN A 44 26.40 12.44 -3.39
C ASN A 44 25.07 13.20 -3.33
N LYS A 45 24.52 13.68 -4.47
CA LYS A 45 23.15 14.22 -4.55
C LYS A 45 22.10 13.11 -4.65
N TRP A 46 22.51 11.88 -4.95
CA TRP A 46 21.65 10.73 -5.11
C TRP A 46 21.66 9.85 -3.86
N LEU A 47 20.51 9.28 -3.54
CA LEU A 47 20.38 8.21 -2.55
C LEU A 47 20.72 6.86 -3.19
N SER A 48 20.24 6.66 -4.43
CA SER A 48 20.54 5.52 -5.29
C SER A 48 20.64 5.98 -6.74
N LEU A 49 21.53 5.36 -7.50
CA LEU A 49 21.68 5.50 -8.95
C LEU A 49 21.59 4.10 -9.54
N GLU A 50 20.51 3.83 -10.25
CA GLU A 50 20.15 2.50 -10.77
C GLU A 50 19.95 2.58 -12.28
N LEU A 51 19.92 1.43 -12.95
CA LEU A 51 19.55 1.37 -14.36
C LEU A 51 18.07 1.76 -14.52
N GLU A 52 17.76 2.69 -15.42
CA GLU A 52 16.39 3.06 -15.74
C GLU A 52 15.84 2.11 -16.80
N TYR A 53 14.88 1.27 -16.38
CA TYR A 53 14.22 0.28 -17.24
C TYR A 53 12.70 0.27 -17.05
N ASP A 54 12.18 0.97 -16.04
CA ASP A 54 10.76 1.06 -15.75
C ASP A 54 10.19 2.30 -16.46
N PRO A 55 9.23 2.15 -17.39
CA PRO A 55 8.79 3.25 -18.26
C PRO A 55 8.01 4.35 -17.53
N TYR A 56 7.48 4.07 -16.34
CA TYR A 56 6.66 5.03 -15.59
C TYR A 56 7.17 5.33 -14.19
N LYS A 57 8.34 4.80 -13.82
CA LYS A 57 8.93 5.00 -12.50
C LYS A 57 10.43 5.19 -12.59
N TYR A 58 10.93 6.19 -11.87
CA TYR A 58 12.37 6.33 -11.64
C TYR A 58 12.87 5.26 -10.68
N ASN A 59 13.88 4.51 -11.10
CA ASN A 59 14.60 3.58 -10.24
C ASN A 59 15.63 4.33 -9.38
N SER A 60 16.28 5.34 -9.94
CA SER A 60 17.19 6.23 -9.21
C SER A 60 16.41 7.20 -8.32
N PHE A 61 16.92 7.46 -7.11
CA PHE A 61 16.26 8.32 -6.15
C PHE A 61 17.18 9.42 -5.65
N THR A 62 16.76 10.69 -5.75
CA THR A 62 17.57 11.82 -5.29
C THR A 62 17.40 12.08 -3.78
N LYS A 63 18.43 12.60 -3.12
CA LYS A 63 18.32 13.05 -1.72
C LYS A 63 17.30 14.18 -1.56
N ASN A 64 17.14 15.03 -2.57
CA ASN A 64 16.16 16.11 -2.57
C ASN A 64 14.72 15.57 -2.61
N ALA A 65 14.44 14.58 -3.46
CA ALA A 65 13.13 13.93 -3.49
C ALA A 65 12.79 13.32 -2.11
N GLY A 66 13.74 12.63 -1.48
CA GLY A 66 13.57 12.12 -0.12
C GLY A 66 13.29 13.21 0.92
N ALA A 67 13.98 14.36 0.83
CA ALA A 67 13.73 15.50 1.71
C ALA A 67 12.33 16.10 1.49
N GLN A 68 11.91 16.28 0.23
CA GLN A 68 10.59 16.80 -0.12
C GLN A 68 9.46 15.87 0.34
N SER A 69 9.59 14.56 0.13
CA SER A 69 8.65 13.56 0.64
C SER A 69 8.53 13.63 2.17
N TRP A 70 9.64 13.80 2.88
CA TRP A 70 9.63 13.95 4.33
C TRP A 70 8.93 15.23 4.81
N TYR A 71 9.22 16.38 4.19
CA TYR A 71 8.55 17.64 4.51
C TYR A 71 7.05 17.56 4.25
N LEU A 72 6.65 16.94 3.14
CA LEU A 72 5.25 16.72 2.80
C LEU A 72 4.55 15.83 3.84
N SER A 73 5.15 14.69 4.22
CA SER A 73 4.59 13.83 5.27
C SER A 73 4.42 14.57 6.59
N LYS A 74 5.39 15.40 6.98
CA LYS A 74 5.27 16.24 8.19
C LYS A 74 4.15 17.26 8.10
N ALA A 75 4.01 17.94 6.96
CA ALA A 75 2.95 18.91 6.75
C ALA A 75 1.56 18.25 6.81
N ILE A 76 1.41 17.04 6.24
CA ILE A 76 0.19 16.25 6.33
C ILE A 76 -0.13 15.91 7.79
N GLN A 77 0.85 15.39 8.55
CA GLN A 77 0.66 15.06 9.97
C GLN A 77 0.25 16.28 10.80
N HIS A 78 0.94 17.40 10.65
CA HIS A 78 0.59 18.64 11.32
C HIS A 78 -0.83 19.13 10.97
N ASN A 79 -1.25 18.97 9.71
CA ASN A 79 -2.61 19.34 9.31
C ASN A 79 -3.67 18.40 9.90
N LEU A 80 -3.38 17.09 9.99
CA LEU A 80 -4.26 16.13 10.65
C LEU A 80 -4.37 16.44 12.15
N ASP A 81 -3.27 16.76 12.82
CA ASP A 81 -3.26 17.19 14.23
C ASP A 81 -4.15 18.44 14.41
N ARG A 82 -3.98 19.46 13.57
CA ARG A 82 -4.78 20.69 13.63
C ARG A 82 -6.29 20.46 13.39
N VAL A 83 -6.64 19.53 12.51
CA VAL A 83 -8.05 19.17 12.25
C VAL A 83 -8.63 18.39 13.44
N ALA A 84 -7.84 17.50 14.04
CA ALA A 84 -8.21 16.78 15.27
C ALA A 84 -8.40 17.72 16.46
N ASP A 85 -7.45 18.62 16.71
CA ASP A 85 -7.49 19.59 17.82
C ASP A 85 -8.69 20.56 17.71
N ALA A 86 -9.17 20.81 16.49
CA ALA A 86 -10.35 21.65 16.24
C ALA A 86 -11.69 20.88 16.30
N ASP A 87 -11.71 19.60 16.68
CA ASP A 87 -12.87 18.69 16.60
C ASP A 87 -13.50 18.61 15.19
N LYS A 88 -12.69 18.83 14.16
CA LYS A 88 -13.12 18.83 12.74
C LYS A 88 -12.88 17.51 12.04
N MET A 89 -12.41 16.47 12.74
CA MET A 89 -12.29 15.12 12.14
C MET A 89 -13.63 14.56 11.68
N ARG A 90 -14.75 15.05 12.24
CA ARG A 90 -16.11 14.72 11.76
C ARG A 90 -16.41 15.23 10.36
N GLU A 91 -15.71 16.28 9.91
CA GLU A 91 -15.83 16.84 8.55
C GLU A 91 -15.02 16.03 7.52
N MET A 92 -14.18 15.08 7.97
CA MET A 92 -13.39 14.25 7.06
C MET A 92 -14.29 13.29 6.31
N PRO A 93 -14.08 13.14 4.99
CA PRO A 93 -14.78 12.11 4.25
C PRO A 93 -14.31 10.73 4.70
N PRO A 94 -15.13 9.70 4.45
CA PRO A 94 -14.75 8.33 4.72
C PRO A 94 -13.52 7.96 3.89
N VAL A 95 -12.62 7.22 4.51
CA VAL A 95 -11.35 6.80 3.91
C VAL A 95 -11.35 5.30 3.76
N ILE A 96 -11.09 4.82 2.55
CA ILE A 96 -10.72 3.43 2.31
C ILE A 96 -9.26 3.34 1.92
N THR A 97 -8.51 2.47 2.60
CA THR A 97 -7.11 2.21 2.30
C THR A 97 -6.92 0.76 1.88
N PHE A 98 -6.12 0.56 0.84
CA PHE A 98 -5.61 -0.75 0.43
C PHE A 98 -4.10 -0.84 0.72
N GLN A 99 -3.68 -1.88 1.44
CA GLN A 99 -2.28 -2.05 1.82
C GLN A 99 -1.84 -3.51 1.79
N SER A 100 -0.56 -3.77 1.53
CA SER A 100 0.05 -5.08 1.74
C SER A 100 0.41 -5.29 3.22
N ALA A 101 0.23 -6.50 3.74
CA ALA A 101 0.69 -6.92 5.05
C ALA A 101 2.18 -6.65 5.29
N VAL A 102 3.04 -6.95 4.30
CA VAL A 102 4.48 -6.77 4.42
C VAL A 102 4.82 -5.30 4.66
N ASP A 103 4.13 -4.38 4.00
CA ASP A 103 4.25 -2.95 4.26
C ASP A 103 3.51 -2.52 5.54
N ALA A 104 2.38 -3.16 5.87
CA ALA A 104 1.62 -2.90 7.09
C ALA A 104 2.36 -3.32 8.37
N THR A 105 3.31 -4.27 8.32
CA THR A 105 4.13 -4.59 9.50
C THR A 105 5.13 -3.47 9.86
N ILE A 106 5.58 -2.69 8.88
CA ILE A 106 6.54 -1.58 9.08
C ILE A 106 5.81 -0.22 9.19
N VAL A 107 4.66 -0.05 8.52
CA VAL A 107 3.91 1.22 8.37
C VAL A 107 2.48 1.13 8.95
N GLY A 108 1.93 -0.07 9.13
CA GLY A 108 0.53 -0.30 9.53
C GLY A 108 0.22 0.12 10.97
N LYS A 109 1.20 0.08 11.90
CA LYS A 109 1.02 0.74 13.20
C LYS A 109 0.76 2.23 13.04
N LYS A 110 1.48 2.88 12.12
CA LYS A 110 1.45 4.33 11.96
C LYS A 110 0.23 4.81 11.18
N ILE A 111 -0.21 4.09 10.15
CA ILE A 111 -1.49 4.44 9.50
C ILE A 111 -2.68 4.27 10.45
N VAL A 112 -2.65 3.24 11.31
CA VAL A 112 -3.68 3.03 12.31
C VAL A 112 -3.66 4.16 13.34
N THR A 113 -2.51 4.48 13.93
CA THR A 113 -2.42 5.52 14.98
C THR A 113 -2.57 6.94 14.47
N ASP A 114 -2.01 7.25 13.31
CA ASP A 114 -1.92 8.62 12.79
C ASP A 114 -3.15 9.02 11.97
N LEU A 115 -3.93 8.07 11.48
CA LEU A 115 -5.12 8.33 10.68
C LEU A 115 -6.36 7.64 11.24
N TYR A 116 -6.41 6.31 11.22
CA TYR A 116 -7.66 5.59 11.47
C TYR A 116 -8.21 5.73 12.90
N GLN A 117 -7.34 5.83 13.92
CA GLN A 117 -7.77 6.09 15.30
C GLN A 117 -8.41 7.48 15.49
N ARG A 118 -8.15 8.41 14.58
CA ARG A 118 -8.65 9.80 14.64
C ARG A 118 -9.92 9.98 13.83
N LEU A 119 -10.25 9.02 12.96
CA LEU A 119 -11.45 9.09 12.12
C LEU A 119 -12.71 8.80 12.95
N PRO A 120 -13.80 9.52 12.70
CA PRO A 120 -15.11 9.18 13.25
C PRO A 120 -15.62 7.88 12.64
N ASN A 121 -16.69 7.32 13.22
CA ASN A 121 -17.44 6.26 12.56
C ASN A 121 -18.27 6.82 11.40
N ASN A 122 -17.59 7.07 10.27
CA ASN A 122 -18.16 7.61 9.03
C ASN A 122 -18.19 6.58 7.88
N GLY A 123 -17.88 5.31 8.16
CA GLY A 123 -17.77 4.26 7.14
C GLY A 123 -16.38 4.11 6.52
N SER A 124 -15.34 4.60 7.19
CA SER A 124 -13.94 4.33 6.81
C SER A 124 -13.59 2.84 6.95
N GLU A 125 -12.70 2.34 6.09
CA GLU A 125 -12.31 0.92 6.02
C GLU A 125 -10.80 0.78 5.75
N LEU A 126 -10.13 -0.11 6.46
CA LEU A 126 -8.74 -0.51 6.20
C LEU A 126 -8.73 -1.92 5.61
N VAL A 127 -8.39 -2.04 4.34
CA VAL A 127 -8.23 -3.30 3.63
C VAL A 127 -6.76 -3.67 3.55
N VAL A 128 -6.42 -4.85 4.08
CA VAL A 128 -5.05 -5.37 4.08
C VAL A 128 -5.01 -6.71 3.34
N PHE A 129 -4.12 -6.82 2.36
CA PHE A 129 -3.81 -8.08 1.69
C PHE A 129 -2.72 -8.79 2.47
N ASP A 130 -3.02 -9.98 2.97
CA ASP A 130 -2.15 -10.70 3.88
C ASP A 130 -0.91 -11.29 3.18
N VAL A 131 -0.16 -12.13 3.89
CA VAL A 131 0.77 -13.08 3.28
C VAL A 131 0.07 -14.41 2.97
N ASN A 132 0.66 -15.22 2.10
CA ASN A 132 0.18 -16.57 1.83
C ASN A 132 0.59 -17.50 2.99
N HIS A 133 -0.36 -17.88 3.83
CA HIS A 133 -0.12 -18.76 4.99
C HIS A 133 0.04 -20.24 4.61
N GLU A 134 -0.10 -20.57 3.33
CA GLU A 134 0.13 -21.93 2.80
C GLU A 134 1.34 -21.98 1.85
N ALA A 135 2.11 -20.88 1.75
CA ALA A 135 3.32 -20.91 0.95
C ALA A 135 4.40 -21.78 1.63
N ASP A 136 5.03 -22.66 0.87
CA ASP A 136 6.24 -23.40 1.29
C ASP A 136 7.40 -22.48 1.73
N LEU A 137 7.27 -21.17 1.50
CA LEU A 137 8.24 -20.15 1.80
C LEU A 137 8.15 -19.56 3.22
N ILE A 138 7.17 -19.93 4.03
CA ILE A 138 7.01 -19.39 5.40
C ILE A 138 8.28 -19.47 6.25
N PRO A 139 9.06 -20.58 6.25
CA PRO A 139 10.31 -20.66 7.03
C PRO A 139 11.37 -19.63 6.62
N PHE A 140 11.23 -19.01 5.44
CA PHE A 140 12.15 -18.00 4.92
C PHE A 140 11.67 -16.57 5.18
N PHE A 141 10.51 -16.37 5.82
CA PHE A 141 10.03 -15.03 6.13
C PHE A 141 10.84 -14.43 7.28
N SER A 142 11.33 -13.21 7.08
CA SER A 142 11.98 -12.42 8.12
C SER A 142 11.01 -11.66 9.02
N VAL A 143 9.71 -11.73 8.70
CA VAL A 143 8.61 -11.06 9.41
C VAL A 143 7.62 -12.10 9.89
N ASP A 144 6.92 -11.81 10.98
CA ASP A 144 5.87 -12.66 11.50
C ASP A 144 4.67 -12.71 10.52
N PRO A 145 4.36 -13.88 9.91
CA PRO A 145 3.28 -14.01 8.95
C PRO A 145 1.90 -13.73 9.56
N HIS A 146 1.73 -13.89 10.87
CA HIS A 146 0.44 -13.70 11.55
C HIS A 146 0.25 -12.27 12.07
N ALA A 147 1.22 -11.37 11.87
CA ALA A 147 1.15 -10.01 12.39
C ALA A 147 -0.07 -9.22 11.90
N THR A 148 -0.47 -9.43 10.65
CA THR A 148 -1.65 -8.79 10.05
C THR A 148 -2.93 -9.22 10.74
N LEU A 149 -3.07 -10.52 11.03
CA LEU A 149 -4.29 -11.10 11.59
C LEU A 149 -4.62 -10.51 12.97
N ARG A 150 -3.60 -10.10 13.74
CA ARG A 150 -3.78 -9.41 15.02
C ARG A 150 -4.54 -8.08 14.92
N LEU A 151 -4.63 -7.48 13.73
CA LEU A 151 -5.48 -6.30 13.51
C LEU A 151 -6.98 -6.60 13.68
N LEU A 152 -7.38 -7.88 13.63
CA LEU A 152 -8.77 -8.30 13.89
C LEU A 152 -9.02 -8.58 15.39
N GLU A 153 -7.96 -8.75 16.19
CA GLU A 153 -8.03 -9.26 17.57
C GLU A 153 -8.25 -8.16 18.63
N PHE A 154 -8.53 -6.90 18.26
CA PHE A 154 -8.75 -5.85 19.26
C PHE A 154 -10.02 -6.10 20.08
N ASP A 155 -9.91 -6.11 21.40
CA ASP A 155 -11.07 -6.32 22.29
C ASP A 155 -12.09 -5.16 22.25
N GLN A 156 -11.63 -3.95 21.89
CA GLN A 156 -12.48 -2.75 21.85
C GLN A 156 -13.03 -2.48 20.43
N PRO A 157 -14.30 -2.07 20.29
CA PRO A 157 -14.85 -1.60 19.01
C PRO A 157 -13.99 -0.51 18.36
N LEU A 158 -13.78 -0.62 17.05
CA LEU A 158 -13.07 0.39 16.24
C LEU A 158 -14.07 1.30 15.53
N ASN A 159 -13.71 2.56 15.29
CA ASN A 159 -14.54 3.50 14.52
C ASN A 159 -14.52 3.23 13.00
N TYR A 160 -13.76 2.25 12.55
CA TYR A 160 -13.57 1.92 11.15
C TYR A 160 -13.61 0.41 10.96
N ALA A 161 -13.97 -0.04 9.77
CA ALA A 161 -13.93 -1.45 9.43
C ALA A 161 -12.49 -1.88 9.12
N VAL A 162 -12.15 -3.12 9.47
CA VAL A 162 -10.88 -3.76 9.09
C VAL A 162 -11.20 -5.01 8.30
N THR A 163 -10.63 -5.12 7.11
CA THR A 163 -10.76 -6.30 6.27
C THR A 163 -9.40 -6.84 5.90
N ILE A 164 -9.19 -8.14 6.15
CA ILE A 164 -7.99 -8.86 5.75
C ILE A 164 -8.35 -9.87 4.66
N VAL A 165 -7.73 -9.73 3.49
CA VAL A 165 -7.79 -10.71 2.41
C VAL A 165 -6.68 -11.73 2.62
N THR A 166 -7.05 -12.97 2.96
CA THR A 166 -6.12 -14.03 3.40
C THR A 166 -6.59 -15.42 2.94
N ASN A 167 -5.77 -16.44 3.17
CA ASN A 167 -6.15 -17.83 2.94
C ASN A 167 -7.28 -18.27 3.89
N ARG A 168 -8.20 -19.08 3.37
CA ARG A 168 -9.07 -19.94 4.15
C ARG A 168 -8.20 -21.10 4.63
N GLY A 169 -7.78 -21.05 5.90
CA GLY A 169 -6.73 -21.91 6.46
C GLY A 169 -6.83 -23.39 6.04
N GLY A 170 -5.67 -24.02 5.84
CA GLY A 170 -5.56 -25.38 5.32
C GLY A 170 -5.70 -25.46 3.79
N GLY A 171 -5.46 -24.37 3.06
CA GLY A 171 -5.48 -24.37 1.60
C GLY A 171 -5.37 -23.01 0.90
N TYR A 172 -5.32 -23.03 -0.43
CA TYR A 172 -5.11 -21.83 -1.25
C TYR A 172 -6.37 -20.98 -1.45
N LYS A 173 -7.56 -21.46 -1.07
CA LYS A 173 -8.79 -20.66 -1.23
C LYS A 173 -8.68 -19.35 -0.47
N ILE A 174 -9.16 -18.26 -1.06
CA ILE A 174 -9.09 -16.93 -0.42
C ILE A 174 -10.43 -16.49 0.18
N VAL A 175 -10.32 -15.76 1.29
CA VAL A 175 -11.44 -15.18 2.04
C VAL A 175 -11.13 -13.73 2.41
N ALA A 176 -12.18 -12.93 2.56
CA ALA A 176 -12.12 -11.65 3.26
C ALA A 176 -12.62 -11.84 4.69
N LYS A 177 -11.73 -11.69 5.66
CA LYS A 177 -12.06 -11.62 7.09
C LYS A 177 -12.32 -10.18 7.45
N THR A 178 -13.56 -9.84 7.76
CA THR A 178 -13.99 -8.45 7.99
C THR A 178 -14.54 -8.29 9.39
N ARG A 179 -14.05 -7.25 10.05
CA ARG A 179 -14.64 -6.70 11.26
C ARG A 179 -15.23 -5.33 10.94
N GLN A 180 -16.53 -5.17 11.15
CA GLN A 180 -17.21 -3.90 10.87
C GLN A 180 -16.90 -2.84 11.94
N ALA A 181 -17.04 -1.57 11.57
CA ALA A 181 -16.94 -0.46 12.51
C ALA A 181 -18.00 -0.61 13.62
N GLY A 182 -17.59 -0.41 14.88
CA GLY A 182 -18.45 -0.57 16.05
C GLY A 182 -18.64 -2.03 16.51
N GLU A 183 -18.18 -3.02 15.75
CA GLU A 183 -18.32 -4.43 16.09
C GLU A 183 -17.01 -5.02 16.65
N THR A 184 -17.12 -6.16 17.34
CA THR A 184 -16.00 -6.98 17.80
C THR A 184 -15.93 -8.34 17.09
N THR A 185 -17.03 -8.76 16.47
CA THR A 185 -17.10 -10.04 15.75
C THR A 185 -16.46 -9.93 14.37
N VAL A 186 -15.73 -10.97 13.99
CA VAL A 186 -15.15 -11.12 12.65
C VAL A 186 -16.06 -12.00 11.82
N THR A 187 -16.39 -11.54 10.62
CA THR A 187 -17.11 -12.30 9.59
C THR A 187 -16.15 -12.77 8.52
N GLU A 188 -16.36 -13.98 7.99
CA GLU A 188 -15.57 -14.53 6.89
C GLU A 188 -16.42 -14.63 5.62
N THR A 189 -15.98 -14.00 4.54
CA THR A 189 -16.64 -14.09 3.22
C THR A 189 -15.70 -14.78 2.22
N PRO A 190 -16.05 -15.96 1.67
CA PRO A 190 -15.28 -16.56 0.58
C PRO A 190 -15.30 -15.67 -0.67
N LEU A 191 -14.14 -15.52 -1.31
CA LEU A 191 -13.99 -14.69 -2.50
C LEU A 191 -14.03 -15.48 -3.82
N GLY A 192 -14.21 -16.80 -3.74
CA GLY A 192 -14.37 -17.66 -4.92
C GLY A 192 -13.12 -17.80 -5.80
N ARG A 193 -11.94 -17.45 -5.29
CA ARG A 193 -10.64 -17.63 -5.96
C ARG A 193 -9.64 -18.33 -5.06
N GLU A 194 -8.47 -18.58 -5.61
CA GLU A 194 -7.33 -19.14 -4.90
C GLU A 194 -6.14 -18.19 -4.94
N TRP A 195 -5.30 -18.30 -3.92
CA TRP A 195 -4.03 -17.60 -3.82
C TRP A 195 -3.10 -18.16 -4.90
N PRO A 196 -2.58 -17.33 -5.83
CA PRO A 196 -1.81 -17.85 -6.94
C PRO A 196 -0.52 -18.53 -6.50
N PHE A 197 -0.19 -19.64 -7.17
CA PHE A 197 1.07 -20.34 -6.95
C PHE A 197 2.27 -19.43 -7.20
N GLY A 198 3.32 -19.57 -6.38
CA GLY A 198 4.54 -18.76 -6.48
C GLY A 198 4.43 -17.34 -5.91
N ILE A 199 3.23 -16.89 -5.53
CA ILE A 199 3.02 -15.60 -4.83
C ILE A 199 2.93 -15.85 -3.33
N PHE A 200 3.84 -15.27 -2.56
CA PHE A 200 3.85 -15.43 -1.09
C PHE A 200 3.40 -14.17 -0.34
N SER A 201 3.44 -13.00 -0.97
CA SER A 201 2.96 -11.74 -0.42
C SER A 201 2.78 -10.68 -1.51
N LEU A 202 1.99 -9.65 -1.23
CA LEU A 202 1.90 -8.47 -2.10
C LEU A 202 2.99 -7.46 -1.76
N SER A 203 3.36 -6.66 -2.76
CA SER A 203 4.16 -5.46 -2.55
C SER A 203 3.28 -4.21 -2.57
N HIS A 204 3.62 -3.14 -1.83
CA HIS A 204 2.90 -1.86 -1.92
C HIS A 204 2.76 -1.32 -3.34
N VAL A 205 3.77 -1.56 -4.20
CA VAL A 205 3.74 -1.12 -5.59
C VAL A 205 2.78 -1.92 -6.46
N ALA A 206 2.41 -3.13 -6.02
CA ALA A 206 1.53 -4.02 -6.77
C ALA A 206 0.05 -3.68 -6.58
N ILE A 207 -0.28 -3.04 -5.45
CA ILE A 207 -1.66 -2.73 -5.05
C ILE A 207 -2.53 -2.12 -6.16
N PRO A 208 -2.07 -1.12 -6.94
CA PRO A 208 -2.95 -0.42 -7.88
C PRO A 208 -3.01 -1.07 -9.27
N PHE A 209 -2.30 -2.17 -9.54
CA PHE A 209 -2.23 -2.75 -10.88
C PHE A 209 -2.99 -4.08 -10.97
N ALA A 210 -3.83 -4.20 -11.99
CA ALA A 210 -4.57 -5.42 -12.30
C ALA A 210 -3.66 -6.50 -12.92
N PRO A 211 -4.04 -7.79 -12.87
CA PRO A 211 -3.33 -8.86 -13.57
C PRO A 211 -3.21 -8.60 -15.09
N GLU A 212 -4.21 -7.98 -15.69
CA GLU A 212 -4.27 -7.69 -17.12
C GLU A 212 -3.54 -6.39 -17.50
N ASP A 213 -2.81 -5.75 -16.58
CA ASP A 213 -2.02 -4.56 -16.92
C ASP A 213 -0.93 -4.91 -17.97
N PRO A 214 -0.83 -4.16 -19.08
CA PRO A 214 0.05 -4.52 -20.20
C PRO A 214 1.54 -4.48 -19.85
N ILE A 215 1.93 -3.82 -18.76
CA ILE A 215 3.33 -3.61 -18.38
C ILE A 215 3.65 -4.30 -17.06
N TYR A 216 2.82 -4.12 -16.04
CA TYR A 216 3.05 -4.64 -14.68
C TYR A 216 2.30 -5.93 -14.38
N GLY A 217 1.36 -6.33 -15.24
CA GLY A 217 0.51 -7.51 -15.09
C GLY A 217 1.21 -8.84 -15.34
N ASP A 218 0.42 -9.91 -15.32
CA ASP A 218 0.85 -11.30 -15.51
C ASP A 218 1.12 -11.68 -16.98
N GLY A 219 1.02 -10.71 -17.89
CA GLY A 219 1.25 -10.87 -19.32
C GLY A 219 -0.02 -11.14 -20.13
N SER A 220 -1.16 -11.40 -19.50
CA SER A 220 -2.43 -11.64 -20.19
C SER A 220 -2.94 -10.44 -20.99
N GLY A 221 -2.64 -9.21 -20.54
CA GLY A 221 -3.00 -7.97 -21.24
C GLY A 221 -1.91 -7.39 -22.15
N ALA A 222 -0.81 -8.12 -22.38
CA ALA A 222 0.30 -7.62 -23.19
C ALA A 222 -0.10 -7.52 -24.69
N PRO A 223 0.25 -6.43 -25.39
CA PRO A 223 -0.01 -6.32 -26.83
C PRO A 223 0.62 -7.46 -27.65
N PRO A 224 0.02 -7.85 -28.79
CA PRO A 224 0.59 -8.88 -29.66
C PRO A 224 2.05 -8.58 -30.05
N GLY A 225 2.93 -9.58 -29.91
CA GLY A 225 4.36 -9.44 -30.19
C GLY A 225 5.22 -8.98 -29.02
N THR A 226 4.62 -8.67 -27.85
CA THR A 226 5.36 -8.37 -26.61
C THR A 226 6.11 -9.62 -26.14
N ARG A 227 7.43 -9.52 -26.03
CA ARG A 227 8.30 -10.66 -25.65
C ARG A 227 8.42 -10.85 -24.13
N ALA A 228 8.23 -9.78 -23.36
CA ALA A 228 8.27 -9.79 -21.90
C ALA A 228 7.51 -8.58 -21.34
N THR A 229 6.82 -8.77 -20.22
CA THR A 229 6.25 -7.69 -19.39
C THR A 229 7.06 -7.58 -18.11
N LEU A 230 7.09 -6.40 -17.47
CA LEU A 230 7.83 -6.22 -16.22
C LEU A 230 7.27 -7.10 -15.09
N GLY A 231 5.97 -7.37 -15.09
CA GLY A 231 5.32 -8.22 -14.10
C GLY A 231 5.66 -9.71 -14.20
N THR A 232 6.21 -10.17 -15.33
CA THR A 232 6.52 -11.58 -15.59
C THR A 232 8.01 -11.91 -15.55
N LEU A 233 8.88 -10.93 -15.26
CA LEU A 233 10.33 -11.15 -15.28
C LEU A 233 10.79 -12.07 -14.14
N ALA A 234 11.22 -13.29 -14.51
CA ALA A 234 11.79 -14.27 -13.60
C ALA A 234 13.11 -14.86 -14.17
N PRO A 235 14.17 -14.05 -14.32
CA PRO A 235 15.42 -14.50 -14.91
C PRO A 235 16.11 -15.57 -14.05
N ARG A 236 16.78 -16.52 -14.70
CA ARG A 236 17.62 -17.56 -14.08
C ARG A 236 18.99 -17.53 -14.75
N GLY A 237 20.06 -17.58 -13.96
CA GLY A 237 21.42 -17.51 -14.45
C GLY A 237 22.44 -17.50 -13.31
N GLU A 238 23.72 -17.34 -13.67
CA GLU A 238 24.81 -17.19 -12.71
C GLU A 238 24.69 -15.90 -11.91
N ARG A 239 25.15 -15.92 -10.66
CA ARG A 239 25.12 -14.76 -9.77
C ARG A 239 25.98 -13.63 -10.35
N ASP A 240 25.56 -12.39 -10.09
CA ASP A 240 26.31 -11.17 -10.41
C ASP A 240 26.55 -10.92 -11.92
N VAL A 241 25.85 -11.64 -12.81
CA VAL A 241 25.87 -11.38 -14.27
C VAL A 241 24.97 -10.20 -14.66
N LEU A 242 23.82 -10.04 -13.99
CA LEU A 242 22.90 -8.94 -14.25
C LEU A 242 23.36 -7.66 -13.53
N SER A 243 23.27 -6.52 -14.22
CA SER A 243 23.48 -5.20 -13.61
C SER A 243 22.37 -4.80 -12.63
N ILE A 244 21.22 -5.47 -12.71
CA ILE A 244 20.08 -5.31 -11.79
C ILE A 244 19.94 -6.59 -10.98
N ALA A 245 19.74 -6.47 -9.66
CA ALA A 245 19.49 -7.63 -8.81
C ALA A 245 18.27 -8.42 -9.28
N ALA A 246 18.41 -9.74 -9.43
CA ALA A 246 17.31 -10.61 -9.89
C ALA A 246 16.04 -10.47 -9.01
N GLY A 247 16.22 -10.29 -7.70
CA GLY A 247 15.10 -10.05 -6.78
C GLY A 247 14.29 -8.78 -7.06
N GLN A 248 14.90 -7.75 -7.66
CA GLN A 248 14.18 -6.53 -8.07
C GLN A 248 13.31 -6.77 -9.32
N LEU A 249 13.73 -7.69 -10.20
CA LEU A 249 12.97 -8.08 -11.39
C LEU A 249 11.83 -9.04 -11.02
N MET A 250 12.08 -9.95 -10.07
CA MET A 250 11.10 -10.93 -9.56
C MET A 250 10.08 -10.34 -8.57
N ARG A 251 10.23 -9.08 -8.17
CA ARG A 251 9.29 -8.41 -7.25
C ARG A 251 7.92 -8.34 -7.92
N LEU A 252 6.88 -8.86 -7.25
CA LEU A 252 5.50 -8.79 -7.73
C LEU A 252 5.07 -7.33 -7.97
N ARG A 253 4.50 -7.07 -9.16
CA ARG A 253 4.11 -5.72 -9.63
C ARG A 253 2.62 -5.55 -9.88
N TYR A 254 1.84 -6.61 -9.82
CA TYR A 254 0.39 -6.59 -9.95
C TYR A 254 -0.30 -7.27 -8.77
N ASN A 255 -1.56 -6.91 -8.54
CA ASN A 255 -2.37 -7.45 -7.47
C ASN A 255 -3.27 -8.57 -8.03
N PRO A 256 -3.03 -9.86 -7.69
CA PRO A 256 -3.93 -10.95 -8.11
C PRO A 256 -5.33 -10.84 -7.50
N PHE A 257 -5.50 -10.00 -6.49
CA PHE A 257 -6.74 -9.70 -5.81
C PHE A 257 -7.34 -8.35 -6.24
N PHE A 258 -6.93 -7.80 -7.39
CA PHE A 258 -7.43 -6.53 -7.89
C PHE A 258 -8.96 -6.51 -8.05
N PHE A 259 -9.57 -7.65 -8.40
CA PHE A 259 -11.03 -7.80 -8.45
C PHE A 259 -11.72 -7.38 -7.14
N TYR A 260 -11.06 -7.60 -5.99
CA TYR A 260 -11.58 -7.22 -4.68
C TYR A 260 -11.50 -5.71 -4.46
N ILE A 261 -10.42 -5.08 -4.95
CA ILE A 261 -10.29 -3.62 -4.97
C ILE A 261 -11.43 -3.03 -5.79
N GLU A 262 -11.64 -3.49 -7.03
CA GLU A 262 -12.72 -3.00 -7.89
C GLU A 262 -14.08 -3.11 -7.23
N GLN A 263 -14.39 -4.27 -6.64
CA GLN A 263 -15.65 -4.47 -5.91
C GLN A 263 -15.81 -3.46 -4.76
N GLN A 264 -14.74 -3.17 -4.03
CA GLN A 264 -14.76 -2.19 -2.94
C GLN A 264 -14.88 -0.75 -3.45
N LEU A 265 -14.21 -0.41 -4.56
CA LEU A 265 -14.35 0.89 -5.21
C LEU A 265 -15.81 1.15 -5.60
N HIS A 266 -16.46 0.20 -6.29
CA HIS A 266 -17.86 0.31 -6.67
C HIS A 266 -18.77 0.45 -5.45
N ARG A 267 -18.61 -0.42 -4.45
CA ARG A 267 -19.42 -0.40 -3.22
C ARG A 267 -19.32 0.93 -2.47
N HIS A 268 -18.12 1.49 -2.35
CA HIS A 268 -17.91 2.76 -1.64
C HIS A 268 -18.34 3.97 -2.47
N ALA A 269 -18.17 3.93 -3.80
CA ALA A 269 -18.65 4.96 -4.70
C ALA A 269 -20.20 5.03 -4.69
N GLU A 270 -20.88 3.90 -4.75
CA GLU A 270 -22.35 3.83 -4.64
C GLU A 270 -22.84 4.42 -3.31
N LYS A 271 -22.18 4.08 -2.19
CA LYS A 271 -22.49 4.68 -0.87
C LYS A 271 -22.25 6.18 -0.83
N ALA A 272 -21.23 6.68 -1.53
CA ALA A 272 -20.92 8.11 -1.59
C ALA A 272 -22.05 8.88 -2.31
N VAL A 273 -22.48 8.41 -3.48
CA VAL A 273 -23.58 9.01 -4.25
C VAL A 273 -24.86 9.08 -3.42
N THR A 274 -25.25 7.99 -2.75
CA THR A 274 -26.46 7.97 -1.90
C THR A 274 -26.39 8.97 -0.74
N ARG A 275 -25.19 9.22 -0.17
CA ARG A 275 -24.99 10.25 0.87
C ARG A 275 -25.05 11.67 0.31
N GLY A 276 -24.56 11.88 -0.90
CA GLY A 276 -24.63 13.18 -1.59
C GLY A 276 -26.07 13.59 -1.92
N GLU A 277 -26.95 12.64 -2.25
CA GLU A 277 -28.37 12.92 -2.51
C GLU A 277 -29.20 13.23 -1.25
N THR A 278 -28.68 12.93 -0.06
CA THR A 278 -29.36 13.17 1.22
C THR A 278 -28.97 14.49 1.89
N HIS A 279 -28.07 15.27 1.29
CA HIS A 279 -27.60 16.58 1.78
C HIS A 279 -27.98 17.71 0.84
#